data_AF-A0A9D6VZQ7-F1
#
_entry.id   AF-A0A9D6VZQ7-F1
#
_cell.length_a   1.000
_cell.length_b   1.000
_cell.length_c   1.000
_cell.angle_alpha   90.00
_cell.angle_beta   90.00
_cell.angle_gamma   90.00
#
_symmetry.space_group_name_H-M   'P 1'
#
loop_
_entity.id
_entity.type
_entity.pdbx_description
1 polymer ?
#
loop_
_entity_poly.entity_id
_entity_poly.type
_entity_poly.pdbx_seq_one_letter_code
_entity_poly.pdbx_strand_id
1 'polypeptide(L)'
;MRGTPVRRILLPASSLQALVENGLGAMKKSHHEYIHVDLRPAFADSLDIDKAFEEGHEQENRWDYLLGYGPTASVIAVEPHSAKQKEISAVIKKQVCAKEQLAPQLTPNARIAAWFWVASGKVHIANTERAIRRLEQHGIKFVHKMLMRKDLPIPQADGRSRGQ
;
A
#
# COMPACT_ATOMS: atom_id res chain seq x y z
N MET A 1 -20.01 8.73 -12.74
CA MET A 1 -19.28 8.91 -11.47
C MET A 1 -17.84 8.45 -11.68
N ARG A 2 -16.82 9.25 -11.33
CA ARG A 2 -15.42 8.80 -11.36
C ARG A 2 -15.23 7.82 -10.20
N GLY A 3 -14.73 6.61 -10.47
CA GLY A 3 -14.49 5.60 -9.42
C GLY A 3 -13.48 6.09 -8.38
N THR A 4 -13.49 5.45 -7.21
CA THR A 4 -12.49 5.66 -6.15
C THR A 4 -11.10 5.18 -6.60
N PRO A 5 -9.99 5.61 -5.95
CA PRO A 5 -8.65 5.40 -6.49
C PRO A 5 -8.27 3.94 -6.76
N VAL A 6 -8.55 3.00 -5.85
CA VAL A 6 -8.25 1.58 -6.10
C VAL A 6 -9.11 1.04 -7.24
N ARG A 7 -10.42 1.31 -7.22
CA ARG A 7 -11.34 0.89 -8.32
C ARG A 7 -10.90 1.41 -9.68
N ARG A 8 -10.32 2.62 -9.74
CA ARG A 8 -9.85 3.26 -10.98
C ARG A 8 -8.61 2.60 -11.59
N ILE A 9 -7.73 2.04 -10.76
CA ILE A 9 -6.49 1.44 -11.28
C ILE A 9 -6.71 0.00 -11.77
N LEU A 10 -7.78 -0.66 -11.34
CA LEU A 10 -8.16 -2.00 -11.77
C LEU A 10 -8.86 -1.98 -13.14
N LEU A 11 -8.63 -3.01 -13.95
CA LEU A 11 -9.39 -3.24 -15.18
C LEU A 11 -10.89 -3.39 -14.85
N PRO A 12 -11.80 -2.94 -15.72
CA PRO A 12 -13.24 -3.13 -15.50
C PRO A 12 -13.64 -4.61 -15.36
N ALA A 13 -12.94 -5.51 -16.04
CA ALA A 13 -13.17 -6.96 -16.01
C ALA A 13 -12.40 -7.69 -14.89
N SER A 14 -11.60 -6.99 -14.09
CA SER A 14 -10.87 -7.61 -12.99
C SER A 14 -11.84 -8.09 -11.93
N SER A 15 -11.69 -9.35 -11.49
CA SER A 15 -12.46 -9.91 -10.36
C SER A 15 -12.23 -9.13 -9.06
N LEU A 16 -11.07 -8.45 -8.92
CA LEU A 16 -10.74 -7.63 -7.76
C LEU A 16 -11.69 -6.45 -7.55
N GLN A 17 -12.38 -5.98 -8.61
CA GLN A 17 -13.33 -4.87 -8.50
C GLN A 17 -14.43 -5.14 -7.46
N ALA A 18 -14.89 -6.41 -7.37
CA ALA A 18 -15.93 -6.83 -6.44
C ALA A 18 -15.44 -6.92 -4.98
N LEU A 19 -14.11 -6.97 -4.78
CA LEU A 19 -13.48 -7.11 -3.47
C LEU A 19 -13.00 -5.76 -2.89
N VAL A 20 -13.07 -4.68 -3.68
CA VAL A 20 -12.75 -3.35 -3.19
C VAL A 20 -13.87 -2.89 -2.25
N GLU A 21 -13.48 -2.39 -1.08
CA GLU A 21 -14.38 -1.87 -0.05
C GLU A 21 -14.20 -0.36 0.12
N ASN A 22 -15.24 0.33 0.60
CA ASN A 22 -15.14 1.76 0.90
C ASN A 22 -14.26 2.02 2.13
N GLY A 23 -13.55 3.15 2.14
CA GLY A 23 -12.64 3.51 3.23
C GLY A 23 -11.60 2.42 3.51
N LEU A 24 -11.41 2.08 4.78
CA LEU A 24 -10.54 0.97 5.22
C LEU A 24 -11.28 -0.37 5.37
N GLY A 25 -12.43 -0.54 4.71
CA GLY A 25 -13.33 -1.67 4.90
C GLY A 25 -12.74 -3.04 4.59
N ALA A 26 -11.77 -3.13 3.67
CA ALA A 26 -11.10 -4.38 3.35
C ALA A 26 -10.01 -4.75 4.37
N MET A 27 -9.52 -3.79 5.16
CA MET A 27 -8.49 -4.07 6.16
C MET A 27 -9.07 -4.78 7.38
N LYS A 28 -8.31 -5.72 7.94
CA LYS A 28 -8.58 -6.30 9.27
C LYS A 28 -8.69 -5.17 10.30
N LYS A 29 -9.71 -5.21 11.18
CA LYS A 29 -9.94 -4.16 12.19
C LYS A 29 -8.71 -3.89 13.08
N SER A 30 -7.99 -4.94 13.46
CA SER A 30 -6.74 -4.82 14.23
C SER A 30 -5.68 -4.01 13.45
N HIS A 31 -5.62 -4.14 12.13
CA HIS A 31 -4.64 -3.45 11.30
C HIS A 31 -4.93 -1.95 11.14
N HIS A 32 -6.08 -1.45 11.58
CA HIS A 32 -6.38 -0.01 11.59
C HIS A 32 -5.44 0.75 12.53
N GLU A 33 -4.88 0.09 13.56
CA GLU A 33 -3.91 0.70 14.48
C GLU A 33 -2.61 1.13 13.79
N TYR A 34 -2.28 0.53 12.65
CA TYR A 34 -1.11 0.87 11.84
C TYR A 34 -1.29 2.13 10.99
N ILE A 35 -2.48 2.74 11.03
CA ILE A 35 -2.80 3.99 10.35
C ILE A 35 -3.22 4.99 11.42
N HIS A 36 -2.55 6.15 11.42
CA HIS A 36 -2.89 7.23 12.35
C HIS A 36 -4.38 7.59 12.25
N VAL A 37 -5.05 7.78 13.39
CA VAL A 37 -6.51 7.94 13.45
C VAL A 37 -7.02 9.07 12.55
N ASP A 38 -6.31 10.21 12.52
CA ASP A 38 -6.66 11.37 11.69
C ASP A 38 -6.49 11.14 10.18
N LEU A 39 -5.79 10.08 9.77
CA LEU A 39 -5.64 9.72 8.36
C LEU A 39 -6.73 8.78 7.86
N ARG A 40 -7.38 8.02 8.74
CA ARG A 40 -8.33 6.98 8.33
C ARG A 40 -9.48 7.51 7.45
N PRO A 41 -10.09 8.67 7.75
CA PRO A 41 -11.15 9.24 6.90
C PRO A 41 -10.68 9.70 5.52
N ALA A 42 -9.36 9.86 5.31
CA ALA A 42 -8.80 10.32 4.04
C ALA A 42 -8.64 9.20 3.01
N PHE A 43 -8.84 7.94 3.39
CA PHE A 43 -8.86 6.82 2.47
C PHE A 43 -10.26 6.63 1.91
N ALA A 44 -10.37 6.59 0.58
CA ALA A 44 -11.64 6.48 -0.14
C ALA A 44 -12.07 5.02 -0.34
N ASP A 45 -11.12 4.12 -0.58
CA ASP A 45 -11.33 2.70 -0.77
C ASP A 45 -10.09 1.87 -0.37
N SER A 46 -10.29 0.56 -0.20
CA SER A 46 -9.24 -0.39 0.16
C SER A 46 -9.49 -1.76 -0.46
N LEU A 47 -8.42 -2.54 -0.61
CA LEU A 47 -8.45 -3.92 -1.09
C LEU A 47 -7.44 -4.75 -0.29
N ASP A 48 -7.86 -5.91 0.19
CA ASP A 48 -7.02 -6.96 0.80
C ASP A 48 -6.53 -7.88 -0.31
N ILE A 49 -5.30 -7.65 -0.77
CA ILE A 49 -4.71 -8.40 -1.88
C ILE A 49 -4.05 -9.71 -1.41
N ASP A 50 -3.71 -9.83 -0.12
CA ASP A 50 -3.29 -11.12 0.47
C ASP A 50 -4.41 -12.13 0.36
N LYS A 51 -5.60 -11.76 0.83
CA LYS A 51 -6.79 -12.61 0.75
C LYS A 51 -7.25 -12.82 -0.69
N ALA A 52 -7.20 -11.79 -1.54
CA ALA A 52 -7.68 -11.90 -2.91
C ALA A 52 -6.84 -12.85 -3.78
N PHE A 53 -5.55 -13.00 -3.47
CA PHE A 53 -4.65 -13.93 -4.15
C PHE A 53 -4.35 -15.18 -3.30
N GLU A 54 -5.13 -15.45 -2.25
CA GLU A 54 -4.81 -16.56 -1.35
C GLU A 54 -4.99 -17.93 -2.02
N GLU A 55 -6.12 -18.10 -2.72
CA GLU A 55 -6.50 -19.35 -3.38
C GLU A 55 -5.50 -19.69 -4.50
N GLY A 56 -4.83 -20.84 -4.36
CA GLY A 56 -3.83 -21.33 -5.30
C GLY A 56 -2.42 -20.76 -5.10
N HIS A 57 -2.23 -19.83 -4.15
CA HIS A 57 -0.93 -19.26 -3.80
C HIS A 57 -0.66 -19.33 -2.28
N GLU A 58 -1.14 -20.37 -1.60
CA GLU A 58 -1.08 -20.55 -0.14
C GLU A 58 0.35 -20.54 0.42
N GLN A 59 1.32 -20.90 -0.40
CA GLN A 59 2.74 -20.98 -0.03
C GLN A 59 3.56 -19.79 -0.56
N GLU A 60 2.95 -18.84 -1.25
CA GLU A 60 3.65 -17.69 -1.83
C GLU A 60 3.76 -16.52 -0.85
N ASN A 61 4.72 -15.64 -1.13
CA ASN A 61 4.81 -14.37 -0.42
C ASN A 61 3.73 -13.43 -0.95
N ARG A 62 2.78 -13.03 -0.11
CA ARG A 62 1.71 -12.10 -0.47
C ARG A 62 1.80 -10.82 0.34
N TRP A 63 1.54 -9.71 -0.33
CA TRP A 63 1.45 -8.37 0.27
C TRP A 63 0.03 -8.17 0.81
N ASP A 64 -0.16 -7.40 1.88
CA ASP A 64 -1.49 -7.32 2.51
C ASP A 64 -2.48 -6.41 1.76
N TYR A 65 -2.21 -5.10 1.63
CA TYR A 65 -3.25 -4.12 1.25
C TYR A 65 -2.87 -3.15 0.13
N LEU A 66 -3.88 -2.75 -0.65
CA LEU A 66 -3.92 -1.50 -1.42
C LEU A 66 -4.93 -0.53 -0.80
N LEU A 67 -4.55 0.74 -0.66
CA LEU A 67 -5.40 1.80 -0.11
C LEU A 67 -5.46 2.99 -1.08
N GLY A 68 -6.67 3.46 -1.37
CA GLY A 68 -6.89 4.64 -2.19
C GLY A 68 -6.90 5.90 -1.33
N TYR A 69 -5.85 6.71 -1.44
CA TYR A 69 -5.74 7.98 -0.75
C TYR A 69 -6.50 9.06 -1.53
N GLY A 70 -7.60 9.54 -0.94
CA GLY A 70 -8.52 10.49 -1.56
C GLY A 70 -7.89 11.83 -1.94
N PRO A 71 -7.13 12.51 -1.05
CA PRO A 71 -6.60 13.85 -1.31
C PRO A 71 -5.75 14.01 -2.57
N THR A 72 -5.06 12.95 -3.01
CA THR A 72 -4.25 12.95 -4.24
C THR A 72 -4.78 12.00 -5.31
N ALA A 73 -5.92 11.33 -5.03
CA ALA A 73 -6.47 10.25 -5.82
C ALA A 73 -5.45 9.17 -6.21
N SER A 74 -4.48 8.88 -5.32
CA SER A 74 -3.40 7.93 -5.53
C SER A 74 -3.63 6.63 -4.78
N VAL A 75 -3.07 5.53 -5.27
CA VAL A 75 -3.07 4.24 -4.55
C VAL A 75 -1.73 4.03 -3.86
N ILE A 76 -1.75 3.61 -2.60
CA ILE A 76 -0.57 3.16 -1.86
C ILE A 76 -0.73 1.70 -1.47
N ALA A 77 0.37 0.99 -1.28
CA ALA A 77 0.38 -0.38 -0.78
C ALA A 77 0.91 -0.41 0.66
N VAL A 78 0.31 -1.21 1.54
CA VAL A 78 0.64 -1.27 2.98
C VAL A 78 0.79 -2.73 3.42
N GLU A 79 1.89 -3.01 4.12
CA GLU A 79 2.27 -4.33 4.65
C GLU A 79 2.55 -4.23 6.15
N PRO A 80 1.59 -4.62 7.01
CA PRO A 80 1.85 -4.83 8.43
C PRO A 80 2.61 -6.14 8.70
N HIS A 81 3.95 -6.08 8.79
CA HIS A 81 4.78 -7.27 8.97
C HIS A 81 5.84 -7.08 10.04
N SER A 82 6.29 -8.19 10.65
CA SER A 82 7.21 -8.10 11.79
C SER A 82 8.54 -7.47 11.37
N ALA A 83 8.98 -6.44 12.08
CA ALA A 83 10.17 -5.67 11.73
C ALA A 83 11.43 -6.28 12.34
N LYS A 84 11.94 -7.36 11.75
CA LYS A 84 13.24 -7.98 12.11
C LYS A 84 14.18 -7.98 10.91
N GLN A 85 15.49 -7.94 11.13
CA GLN A 85 16.50 -7.92 10.05
C GLN A 85 16.31 -9.03 9.01
N LYS A 86 15.94 -10.24 9.46
CA LYS A 86 15.71 -11.41 8.59
C LYS A 86 14.48 -11.27 7.68
N GLU A 87 13.56 -10.37 8.00
CA GLU A 87 12.30 -10.17 7.28
C GLU A 87 12.44 -9.21 6.10
N ILE A 88 13.56 -8.48 5.98
CA ILE A 88 13.80 -7.55 4.87
C ILE A 88 13.69 -8.27 3.51
N SER A 89 14.32 -9.44 3.40
CA SER A 89 14.24 -10.24 2.18
C SER A 89 12.81 -10.75 1.92
N ALA A 90 12.04 -11.05 2.96
CA ALA A 90 10.66 -11.52 2.83
C ALA A 90 9.73 -10.41 2.34
N VAL A 91 9.80 -9.21 2.93
CA VAL A 91 9.00 -8.05 2.53
C VAL A 91 9.33 -7.63 1.09
N ILE A 92 10.60 -7.66 0.68
CA ILE A 92 10.97 -7.42 -0.72
C ILE A 92 10.35 -8.46 -1.65
N LYS A 93 10.39 -9.75 -1.29
CA LYS A 93 9.76 -10.83 -2.08
C LYS A 93 8.25 -10.64 -2.18
N LYS A 94 7.57 -10.33 -1.08
CA LYS A 94 6.14 -10.00 -1.07
C LYS A 94 5.80 -8.87 -2.05
N GLN A 95 6.62 -7.82 -2.09
CA GLN A 95 6.42 -6.69 -3.00
C GLN A 95 6.57 -7.12 -4.47
N VAL A 96 7.56 -7.96 -4.78
CA VAL A 96 7.79 -8.48 -6.13
C VAL A 96 6.61 -9.35 -6.57
N CYS A 97 6.21 -10.33 -5.75
CA CYS A 97 5.06 -11.18 -6.03
C CYS A 97 3.78 -10.37 -6.21
N ALA A 98 3.52 -9.38 -5.35
CA ALA A 98 2.34 -8.52 -5.47
C ALA A 98 2.35 -7.71 -6.78
N LYS A 99 3.51 -7.21 -7.24
CA LYS A 99 3.61 -6.53 -8.54
C LYS A 99 3.26 -7.48 -9.69
N GLU A 100 3.71 -8.72 -9.65
CA GLU A 100 3.43 -9.74 -10.67
C GLU A 100 1.95 -10.15 -10.66
N GLN A 101 1.39 -10.42 -9.49
CA GLN A 101 -0.02 -10.79 -9.30
C GLN A 101 -0.99 -9.66 -9.71
N LEU A 102 -0.63 -8.40 -9.43
CA LEU A 102 -1.44 -7.24 -9.79
C LEU A 102 -1.31 -6.86 -11.27
N ALA A 103 -0.17 -7.06 -11.92
CA ALA A 103 0.05 -6.67 -13.31
C ALA A 103 -1.09 -7.02 -14.28
N PRO A 104 -1.65 -8.26 -14.31
CA PRO A 104 -2.75 -8.61 -15.19
C PRO A 104 -4.11 -8.00 -14.78
N GLN A 105 -4.23 -7.46 -13.57
CA GLN A 105 -5.47 -6.90 -13.02
C GLN A 105 -5.56 -5.37 -13.21
N LEU A 106 -4.45 -4.73 -13.56
CA LEU A 106 -4.32 -3.27 -13.59
C LEU A 106 -4.53 -2.70 -15.00
N THR A 107 -5.07 -1.48 -15.05
CA THR A 107 -5.11 -0.68 -16.29
C THR A 107 -3.68 -0.31 -16.73
N PRO A 108 -3.44 -0.03 -18.04
CA PRO A 108 -2.08 0.26 -18.54
C PRO A 108 -1.36 1.42 -17.86
N ASN A 109 -2.11 2.41 -17.34
CA ASN A 109 -1.55 3.60 -16.68
C ASN A 109 -1.67 3.54 -15.14
N ALA A 110 -2.03 2.38 -14.60
CA ALA A 110 -2.12 2.18 -13.16
C ALA A 110 -0.76 2.40 -12.50
N ARG A 111 -0.76 3.11 -11.37
CA ARG A 111 0.44 3.30 -10.56
C ARG A 111 0.13 3.18 -9.08
N ILE A 112 0.92 2.37 -8.40
CA ILE A 112 1.04 2.37 -6.95
C ILE A 112 2.10 3.42 -6.59
N ALA A 113 1.68 4.48 -5.91
CA ALA A 113 2.50 5.65 -5.62
C ALA A 113 3.61 5.35 -4.60
N ALA A 114 3.36 4.46 -3.64
CA ALA A 114 4.32 4.07 -2.62
C ALA A 114 3.97 2.69 -2.05
N TRP A 115 5.01 1.98 -1.60
CA TRP A 115 4.91 0.72 -0.87
C TRP A 115 5.43 0.94 0.56
N PHE A 116 4.57 0.72 1.55
CA PHE A 116 4.88 0.95 2.95
C PHE A 116 4.96 -0.35 3.73
N TRP A 117 6.08 -0.56 4.41
CA TRP A 117 6.21 -1.57 5.44
C TRP A 117 5.96 -0.93 6.81
N VAL A 118 4.92 -1.40 7.50
CA VAL A 118 4.59 -1.01 8.87
C VAL A 118 4.93 -2.18 9.79
N ALA A 119 5.67 -1.91 10.86
CA ALA A 119 6.07 -2.90 11.84
C ALA A 119 4.87 -3.39 12.65
N SER A 120 4.54 -4.68 12.53
CA SER A 120 3.69 -5.34 13.50
C SER A 120 4.52 -5.73 14.74
N GLY A 121 4.28 -5.03 15.85
CA GLY A 121 4.93 -5.30 17.14
C GLY A 121 6.27 -4.56 17.37
N LYS A 122 7.23 -5.26 18.00
CA LYS A 122 8.54 -4.68 18.36
C LYS A 122 9.42 -4.52 17.13
N VAL A 123 10.11 -3.38 17.03
CA VAL A 123 11.06 -3.09 15.95
C VAL A 123 12.45 -3.60 16.38
N HIS A 124 12.95 -4.59 15.64
CA HIS A 124 14.27 -5.20 15.80
C HIS A 124 15.12 -5.08 14.53
N ILE A 125 14.73 -4.22 13.60
CA ILE A 125 15.62 -3.79 12.53
C ILE A 125 16.63 -2.86 13.19
N ALA A 126 17.88 -3.30 13.31
CA ALA A 126 18.96 -2.39 13.61
C ALA A 126 18.92 -1.32 12.51
N ASN A 127 18.78 -0.05 12.89
CA ASN A 127 18.68 1.11 12.00
C ASN A 127 20.01 1.32 11.26
N THR A 128 20.41 0.32 10.49
CA THR A 128 21.63 0.28 9.73
C THR A 128 21.31 0.84 8.36
N GLU A 129 22.15 1.75 7.89
CA GLU A 129 22.02 2.33 6.56
C GLU A 129 21.87 1.25 5.48
N ARG A 130 22.52 0.10 5.65
CA ARG A 130 22.42 -1.03 4.70
C ARG A 130 21.01 -1.61 4.59
N ALA A 131 20.30 -1.77 5.70
CA ALA A 131 18.94 -2.31 5.71
C ALA A 131 17.96 -1.35 5.02
N ILE A 132 18.04 -0.06 5.39
CA ILE A 132 17.21 0.99 4.80
C ILE A 132 17.50 1.13 3.30
N ARG A 133 18.77 1.26 2.92
CA ARG A 133 19.17 1.38 1.50
C ARG A 133 18.64 0.23 0.66
N ARG A 134 18.64 -1.00 1.21
CA ARG A 134 18.10 -2.16 0.48
C ARG A 134 16.59 -2.07 0.26
N LEU A 135 15.82 -1.58 1.24
CA LEU A 135 14.38 -1.34 1.04
C LEU A 135 14.13 -0.22 0.03
N GLU A 136 14.89 0.87 0.12
CA GLU A 136 14.79 2.03 -0.78
C GLU A 136 15.11 1.67 -2.24
N GLN A 137 16.10 0.79 -2.46
CA GLN A 137 16.42 0.26 -3.80
C GLN A 137 15.24 -0.47 -4.44
N HIS A 138 14.33 -1.03 -3.64
CA HIS A 138 13.08 -1.66 -4.11
C HIS A 138 11.87 -0.72 -4.02
N GLY A 139 12.07 0.55 -3.63
CA GLY A 139 11.00 1.54 -3.48
C GLY A 139 10.07 1.26 -2.29
N ILE A 140 10.54 0.53 -1.27
CA ILE A 140 9.79 0.23 -0.05
C ILE A 140 10.19 1.22 1.04
N LYS A 141 9.20 1.89 1.64
CA LYS A 141 9.38 2.83 2.74
C LYS A 141 9.03 2.15 4.06
N PHE A 142 9.95 2.12 5.02
CA PHE A 142 9.68 1.64 6.37
C PHE A 142 9.17 2.79 7.25
N VAL A 143 7.96 2.68 7.79
CA VAL A 143 7.29 3.75 8.56
C VAL A 143 7.16 3.43 10.06
N HIS A 144 8.08 2.61 10.58
CA HIS A 144 8.03 2.15 11.98
C HIS A 144 6.67 1.53 12.29
N LYS A 145 5.99 1.96 13.36
CA LYS A 145 4.74 1.32 13.82
C LYS A 145 3.47 1.87 13.20
N MET A 146 3.53 3.00 12.49
CA MET A 146 2.32 3.69 12.08
C MET A 146 2.57 4.56 10.86
N LEU A 147 1.66 4.49 9.89
CA LEU A 147 1.60 5.39 8.75
C LEU A 147 1.06 6.75 9.19
N MET A 148 1.85 7.80 8.94
CA MET A 148 1.58 9.19 9.34
C MET A 148 1.35 10.07 8.11
N ARG A 149 0.77 11.26 8.32
CA ARG A 149 0.49 12.19 7.21
C ARG A 149 1.73 12.56 6.41
N LYS A 150 2.87 12.70 7.08
CA LYS A 150 4.18 13.01 6.47
C LYS A 150 4.69 11.93 5.50
N ASP A 151 4.20 10.70 5.61
CA ASP A 151 4.65 9.58 4.78
C ASP A 151 3.91 9.53 3.44
N LEU A 152 2.70 10.09 3.41
CA LEU A 152 1.78 10.02 2.27
C LEU A 152 2.17 10.98 1.14
N PRO A 153 1.75 10.69 -0.11
CA PRO A 153 1.90 11.63 -1.21
C PRO A 153 1.26 12.98 -0.87
N ILE A 154 2.03 14.04 -1.11
CA ILE A 154 1.56 15.41 -0.88
C ILE A 154 0.66 15.78 -2.07
N PRO A 155 -0.53 16.39 -1.84
CA PRO A 155 -1.29 17.00 -2.91
C PRO A 155 -0.41 17.97 -3.67
N GLN A 156 -0.32 17.83 -5.00
CA GLN A 156 0.31 18.89 -5.77
C GLN A 156 -0.46 20.17 -5.47
N ALA A 157 0.24 21.20 -4.98
CA ALA A 157 -0.36 22.51 -4.87
C ALA A 157 -0.79 22.88 -6.29
N ASP A 158 -2.10 23.04 -6.50
CA ASP A 158 -2.62 23.48 -7.79
C ASP A 158 -1.77 24.64 -8.27
N GLY A 159 -1.19 24.50 -9.47
CA GLY A 159 -0.45 25.55 -10.12
C GLY A 159 -1.37 26.74 -10.40
N ARG A 160 -1.63 27.55 -9.39
CA ARG A 160 -1.99 28.96 -9.59
C ARG A 160 -0.70 29.66 -9.98
N SER A 161 -0.33 29.51 -11.25
CA SER A 161 0.40 30.57 -11.92
C SER A 161 -0.49 31.80 -11.91
N ARG A 162 -0.17 32.70 -10.97
CA ARG A 162 -0.32 34.13 -11.19
C ARG A 162 0.47 34.50 -12.47
N GLY A 163 -0.11 35.35 -13.29
CA GLY A 163 0.51 35.90 -14.50
C GLY A 163 -0.60 36.20 -15.50
N GLN A 164 -1.30 37.32 -15.30
CA GLN A 164 -1.05 38.62 -15.93
C GLN A 164 -1.66 38.67 -17.33
#